data_AF-A0A812VDB4-F1
#
_entry.id   AF-A0A812VDB4-F1
#
_cell.length_a   1.000
_cell.length_b   1.000
_cell.length_c   1.000
_cell.angle_alpha   90.00
_cell.angle_beta   90.00
_cell.angle_gamma   90.00
#
_symmetry.space_group_name_H-M   'P 1'
#
loop_
_entity.id
_entity.type
_entity.pdbx_description
1 polymer ?
#
loop_
_entity_poly.entity_id
_entity_poly.type
_entity_poly.pdbx_seq_one_letter_code
_entity_poly.pdbx_strand_id
1 'polypeptide(L)'
;HQPLLLEVTCYLVQSPKDFCAICQLSPAFTPLLEPFMDRLWAGLYQARWPCFYSCLLHRGAEAWYTLYWQTWRGNSEFQMEIFDREKKRGFCMSAMPALVQYDHAADAYVASYISASEVMPEVIPRAQEHRLRFCPPSARQRLCISWLPLPEVPRKRLCPSYKRQSTYPYKVLEGLQGLEVGKPVELQWKMQLGSPFGW
;
A
#
# COMPACT_ATOMS: atom_id res chain seq x y z
N HIS A 1 12.81 22.25 23.85
CA HIS A 1 13.68 21.29 24.56
C HIS A 1 13.07 19.88 24.74
N GLN A 2 12.03 19.47 23.98
CA GLN A 2 11.46 18.12 24.09
C GLN A 2 11.85 17.07 23.01
N PRO A 3 12.84 17.26 22.11
CA PRO A 3 13.17 16.21 21.13
C PRO A 3 13.77 14.96 21.78
N LEU A 4 14.56 15.09 22.85
CA LEU A 4 15.20 13.96 23.52
C LEU A 4 14.19 13.00 24.17
N LEU A 5 13.14 13.52 24.81
CA LEU A 5 12.11 12.66 25.42
C LEU A 5 11.38 11.84 24.34
N LEU A 6 11.08 12.44 23.19
CA LEU A 6 10.49 11.74 22.07
C LEU A 6 11.43 10.67 21.52
N GLU A 7 12.71 10.98 21.31
CA GLU A 7 13.70 10.00 20.83
C GLU A 7 13.86 8.82 21.78
N VAL A 8 13.98 9.08 23.09
CA VAL A 8 14.04 8.04 24.13
C VAL A 8 12.75 7.21 24.12
N THR A 9 11.58 7.85 23.97
CA THR A 9 10.31 7.13 23.93
C THR A 9 10.18 6.27 22.67
N CYS A 10 10.54 6.79 21.50
CA CYS A 10 10.58 6.03 20.24
C CYS A 10 11.53 4.83 20.34
N TYR A 11 12.65 4.96 21.07
CA TYR A 11 13.59 3.87 21.28
C TYR A 11 13.03 2.78 22.21
N LEU A 12 12.35 3.19 23.29
CA LEU A 12 11.77 2.27 24.28
C LEU A 12 10.49 1.60 23.79
N VAL A 13 9.70 2.28 22.96
CA VAL A 13 8.38 1.82 22.51
C VAL A 13 8.51 1.11 21.16
N GLN A 14 8.68 -0.21 21.20
CA GLN A 14 8.74 -1.05 19.99
C GLN A 14 7.37 -1.65 19.63
N SER A 15 6.44 -1.65 20.58
CA SER A 15 5.08 -2.14 20.41
C SER A 15 4.07 -1.26 21.15
N PRO A 16 2.77 -1.33 20.77
CA PRO A 16 1.71 -0.69 21.52
C PRO A 16 1.65 -1.08 23.02
N LYS A 17 2.14 -2.27 23.38
CA LYS A 17 2.16 -2.74 24.77
C LYS A 17 3.18 -1.96 25.59
N ASP A 18 4.34 -1.67 25.01
CA ASP A 18 5.40 -0.91 25.67
C ASP A 18 4.93 0.52 25.96
N PHE A 19 4.17 1.10 25.02
CA PHE A 19 3.54 2.39 25.23
C PHE A 19 2.60 2.38 26.45
N CYS A 20 1.70 1.39 26.52
CA CYS A 20 0.80 1.23 27.67
C CYS A 20 1.58 1.06 28.99
N ALA A 21 2.66 0.28 28.97
CA ALA A 21 3.50 0.07 30.15
C ALA A 21 4.14 1.38 30.64
N ILE A 22 4.69 2.19 29.74
CA ILE A 22 5.27 3.50 30.10
C ILE A 22 4.21 4.42 30.71
N CYS A 23 3.02 4.49 30.12
CA CYS A 23 1.92 5.30 30.66
C CYS A 23 1.44 4.81 32.05
N GLN A 24 1.55 3.51 32.33
CA GLN A 24 1.22 2.93 33.64
C GLN A 24 2.31 3.17 34.68
N LEU A 25 3.59 3.23 34.28
CA LEU A 25 4.71 3.47 35.21
C LEU A 25 4.64 4.85 35.85
N SER A 26 4.19 5.87 35.12
CA SER A 26 3.95 7.19 35.70
C SER A 26 2.91 7.98 34.90
N PRO A 27 1.76 8.32 35.53
CA PRO A 27 0.71 9.13 34.90
C PRO A 27 1.20 10.52 34.44
N ALA A 28 2.32 11.00 34.99
CA ALA A 28 2.91 12.28 34.59
C ALA A 28 3.51 12.26 33.18
N PHE A 29 3.81 11.07 32.61
CA PHE A 29 4.30 10.98 31.22
C PHE A 29 3.21 11.23 30.19
N THR A 30 1.96 10.88 30.48
CA THR A 30 0.84 11.04 29.53
C THR A 30 0.70 12.47 29.00
N PRO A 31 0.59 13.53 29.84
CA PRO A 31 0.50 14.90 29.34
C PRO A 31 1.79 15.38 28.67
N LEU A 32 2.95 14.81 29.00
CA LEU A 32 4.22 15.15 28.35
C LEU A 32 4.34 14.54 26.95
N LEU A 33 3.72 13.39 26.72
CA LEU A 33 3.74 12.66 25.45
C LEU A 33 2.57 13.02 24.54
N GLU A 34 1.50 13.64 25.06
CA GLU A 34 0.31 14.03 24.30
C GLU A 34 0.66 14.73 22.97
N PRO A 35 1.54 15.76 22.94
CA PRO A 35 1.85 16.48 21.70
C PRO A 35 2.60 15.63 20.66
N PHE A 36 3.14 14.49 21.08
CA PHE A 36 3.95 13.60 20.25
C PHE A 36 3.28 12.27 19.95
N MET A 37 2.07 12.00 20.47
CA MET A 37 1.43 10.70 20.30
C MET A 37 1.28 10.33 18.84
N ASP A 38 0.83 11.26 18.00
CA ASP A 38 0.64 10.98 16.58
C ASP A 38 1.95 10.55 15.90
N ARG A 39 3.09 11.18 16.25
CA ARG A 39 4.42 10.80 15.76
C ARG A 39 4.89 9.45 16.30
N LEU A 40 4.63 9.16 17.57
CA LEU A 40 4.95 7.86 18.17
C LEU A 40 4.19 6.73 17.46
N TRP A 41 2.90 6.93 17.21
CA TRP A 41 2.08 5.99 16.45
C TRP A 41 2.51 5.89 14.98
N ALA A 42 2.93 6.99 14.36
CA ALA A 42 3.53 6.97 13.02
C ALA A 42 4.78 6.09 12.98
N GLY A 43 5.67 6.22 13.98
CA GLY A 43 6.88 5.40 14.11
C GLY A 43 6.57 3.91 14.30
N LEU A 44 5.62 3.59 15.19
CA LEU A 44 5.15 2.21 15.38
C LEU A 44 4.54 1.62 14.10
N TYR A 45 3.76 2.42 13.37
CA TYR A 45 3.19 2.02 12.09
C TYR A 45 4.27 1.77 11.04
N GLN A 46 5.25 2.69 10.92
CA GLN A 46 6.38 2.57 9.99
C GLN A 46 7.23 1.34 10.27
N ALA A 47 7.53 1.06 11.54
CA ALA A 47 8.32 -0.10 11.93
C ALA A 47 7.61 -1.43 11.60
N ARG A 48 6.27 -1.43 11.63
CA ARG A 48 5.49 -2.64 11.39
C ARG A 48 5.15 -2.89 9.92
N TRP A 49 4.80 -1.84 9.19
CA TRP A 49 4.33 -1.89 7.79
C TRP A 49 4.95 -0.75 6.96
N PRO A 50 6.27 -0.75 6.72
CA PRO A 50 6.97 0.33 6.01
C PRO A 50 6.40 0.64 4.61
N CYS A 51 5.93 -0.38 3.88
CA CYS A 51 5.31 -0.18 2.56
C CYS A 51 3.99 0.59 2.64
N PHE A 52 3.12 0.25 3.60
CA PHE A 52 1.85 0.94 3.85
C PHE A 52 2.09 2.35 4.38
N TYR A 53 3.05 2.51 5.29
CA TYR A 53 3.46 3.81 5.81
C TYR A 53 3.85 4.76 4.68
N SER A 54 4.67 4.30 3.74
CA SER A 54 5.09 5.11 2.58
C SER A 54 3.91 5.57 1.72
N CYS A 55 2.88 4.74 1.56
CA CYS A 55 1.65 5.07 0.84
C CYS A 55 0.83 6.13 1.61
N LEU A 56 0.60 5.91 2.90
CA LEU A 56 -0.15 6.81 3.76
C LEU A 56 0.53 8.17 3.92
N LEU A 57 1.85 8.18 4.14
CA LEU A 57 2.63 9.41 4.25
C LEU A 57 2.53 10.25 2.96
N HIS A 58 2.63 9.59 1.79
CA HIS A 58 2.43 10.29 0.51
C HIS A 58 1.02 10.87 0.37
N ARG A 59 0.02 10.26 0.99
CA ARG A 59 -1.37 10.74 1.03
C ARG A 59 -1.62 11.81 2.10
N GLY A 60 -0.60 12.25 2.84
CA GLY A 60 -0.76 13.23 3.92
C GLY A 60 -1.56 12.66 5.09
N ALA A 61 -1.40 11.38 5.40
CA ALA A 61 -2.12 10.73 6.48
C ALA A 61 -1.80 11.36 7.85
N GLU A 62 -2.85 11.49 8.65
CA GLU A 62 -2.84 11.91 10.05
C GLU A 62 -3.58 10.85 10.89
N ALA A 63 -3.62 11.05 12.21
CA ALA A 63 -4.32 10.17 13.14
C ALA A 63 -3.79 8.72 13.07
N TRP A 64 -2.47 8.56 13.19
CA TRP A 64 -1.77 7.29 13.03
C TRP A 64 -2.24 6.20 14.01
N TYR A 65 -2.73 6.58 15.19
CA TYR A 65 -3.37 5.66 16.14
C TYR A 65 -4.54 4.89 15.50
N THR A 66 -5.46 5.63 14.88
CA THR A 66 -6.65 5.05 14.24
C THR A 66 -6.25 4.18 13.05
N LEU A 67 -5.33 4.66 12.22
CA LEU A 67 -4.82 3.92 11.07
C LEU A 67 -4.13 2.62 11.47
N TYR A 68 -3.35 2.63 12.56
CA TYR A 68 -2.70 1.45 13.10
C TYR A 68 -3.72 0.36 13.41
N TRP A 69 -4.78 0.71 14.16
CA TRP A 69 -5.81 -0.27 14.53
C TRP A 69 -6.69 -0.71 13.37
N GLN A 70 -6.98 0.18 12.41
CA GLN A 70 -7.70 -0.19 11.19
C GLN A 70 -6.89 -1.20 10.36
N THR A 71 -5.59 -0.97 10.20
CA THR A 71 -4.68 -1.87 9.49
C THR A 71 -4.53 -3.19 10.22
N TRP A 72 -4.34 -3.16 11.54
CA TRP A 72 -4.27 -4.34 12.41
C TRP A 72 -5.49 -5.25 12.30
N ARG A 73 -6.69 -4.66 12.17
CA ARG A 73 -7.95 -5.39 12.02
C ARG A 73 -8.22 -5.88 10.60
N GLY A 74 -7.34 -5.61 9.64
CA GLY A 74 -7.54 -5.94 8.22
C GLY A 74 -8.56 -5.06 7.51
N ASN A 75 -8.91 -3.89 8.07
CA ASN A 75 -9.90 -2.98 7.49
C ASN A 75 -9.30 -1.99 6.49
N SER A 76 -7.98 -1.93 6.40
CA SER A 76 -7.27 -1.06 5.45
C SER A 76 -6.83 -1.87 4.23
N GLU A 77 -6.92 -1.24 3.06
CA GLU A 77 -6.49 -1.80 1.79
C GLU A 77 -5.68 -0.76 1.04
N PHE A 78 -4.56 -1.19 0.46
CA PHE A 78 -3.62 -0.31 -0.22
C PHE A 78 -3.23 -0.87 -1.58
N GLN A 79 -3.16 0.01 -2.57
CA GLN A 79 -2.60 -0.35 -3.87
C GLN A 79 -1.07 -0.41 -3.76
N MET A 80 -0.49 -1.56 -4.11
CA MET A 80 0.95 -1.83 -4.02
C MET A 80 1.43 -2.54 -5.30
N GLU A 81 2.71 -2.39 -5.59
CA GLU A 81 3.47 -3.22 -6.52
C GLU A 81 4.05 -4.43 -5.77
N ILE A 82 3.85 -5.62 -6.33
CA ILE A 82 4.37 -6.88 -5.80
C ILE A 82 5.43 -7.44 -6.75
N PHE A 83 6.62 -7.66 -6.22
CA PHE A 83 7.78 -8.25 -6.90
C PHE A 83 7.77 -9.76 -6.72
N ASP A 84 8.57 -10.44 -7.55
CA ASP A 84 8.85 -11.86 -7.41
C ASP A 84 7.63 -12.77 -7.48
N ARG A 85 6.55 -12.28 -8.11
CA ARG A 85 5.38 -13.10 -8.35
C ARG A 85 5.69 -14.11 -9.45
N GLU A 86 5.71 -15.37 -9.08
CA GLU A 86 5.83 -16.48 -10.01
C GLU A 86 4.44 -16.87 -10.55
N LYS A 87 4.09 -16.40 -11.75
CA LYS A 87 2.79 -16.75 -12.38
C LYS A 87 2.80 -18.17 -12.95
N LYS A 88 3.95 -18.60 -13.43
CA LYS A 88 4.24 -19.93 -13.97
C LYS A 88 5.62 -20.32 -13.46
N ARG A 89 5.85 -21.62 -13.24
CA ARG A 89 7.15 -22.12 -12.80
C ARG A 89 8.27 -21.63 -13.73
N GLY A 90 9.26 -20.94 -13.18
CA GLY A 90 10.37 -20.32 -13.91
C GLY A 90 10.09 -18.93 -14.50
N PHE A 91 8.92 -18.35 -14.27
CA PHE A 91 8.53 -17.02 -14.78
C PHE A 91 8.13 -16.08 -13.64
N CYS A 92 9.12 -15.31 -13.20
CA CYS A 92 8.95 -14.20 -12.27
C CYS A 92 8.55 -12.92 -13.04
N MET A 93 7.49 -12.24 -12.60
CA MET A 93 7.16 -10.91 -13.12
C MET A 93 7.91 -9.82 -12.36
N SER A 94 8.35 -8.80 -13.09
CA SER A 94 9.14 -7.69 -12.54
C SER A 94 8.38 -6.89 -11.48
N ALA A 95 7.11 -6.59 -11.69
CA ALA A 95 6.22 -5.99 -10.70
C ALA A 95 4.75 -6.16 -11.11
N MET A 96 3.87 -6.45 -10.16
CA MET A 96 2.42 -6.55 -10.40
C MET A 96 1.62 -5.64 -9.47
N PRO A 97 0.66 -4.87 -9.99
CA PRO A 97 -0.24 -4.11 -9.14
C PRO A 97 -1.24 -5.04 -8.43
N ALA A 98 -1.42 -4.82 -7.14
CA ALA A 98 -2.38 -5.52 -6.30
C ALA A 98 -3.00 -4.58 -5.26
N LEU A 99 -4.19 -4.94 -4.81
CA LEU A 99 -4.78 -4.43 -3.58
C LEU A 99 -4.32 -5.32 -2.43
N VAL A 100 -3.67 -4.73 -1.44
CA VAL A 100 -3.03 -5.45 -0.35
C VAL A 100 -3.67 -5.06 0.97
N GLN A 101 -4.06 -6.08 1.73
CA GLN A 101 -4.49 -5.97 3.12
C GLN A 101 -3.47 -6.69 4.02
N TYR A 102 -3.48 -6.40 5.31
CA TYR A 102 -2.70 -7.16 6.29
C TYR A 102 -3.63 -8.02 7.13
N ASP A 103 -3.33 -9.31 7.20
CA ASP A 103 -3.98 -10.27 8.07
C ASP A 103 -3.11 -10.48 9.32
N HIS A 104 -3.58 -9.94 10.44
CA HIS A 104 -2.92 -10.08 11.74
C HIS A 104 -2.87 -11.54 12.22
N ALA A 105 -3.90 -12.35 11.94
CA ALA A 105 -3.96 -13.71 12.44
C ALA A 105 -2.91 -14.61 11.76
N ALA A 106 -2.66 -14.36 10.48
CA ALA A 106 -1.64 -15.05 9.70
C ALA A 106 -0.25 -14.36 9.74
N ASP A 107 -0.14 -13.17 10.36
CA ASP A 107 1.03 -12.28 10.27
C ASP A 107 1.55 -12.14 8.82
N ALA A 108 0.64 -11.85 7.90
CA ALA A 108 0.90 -11.86 6.47
C ALA A 108 0.16 -10.77 5.72
N TYR A 109 0.68 -10.41 4.55
CA TYR A 109 0.00 -9.56 3.58
C TYR A 109 -0.86 -10.42 2.65
N VAL A 110 -2.10 -10.01 2.43
CA VAL A 110 -3.03 -10.67 1.50
C VAL A 110 -3.17 -9.80 0.27
N ALA A 111 -2.66 -10.30 -0.85
CA ALA A 111 -2.57 -9.59 -2.12
C ALA A 111 -3.64 -10.04 -3.11
N SER A 112 -4.57 -9.14 -3.43
CA SER A 112 -5.58 -9.31 -4.46
C SER A 112 -5.13 -8.62 -5.75
N TYR A 113 -4.64 -9.42 -6.71
CA TYR A 113 -4.08 -8.90 -7.95
C TYR A 113 -5.11 -8.20 -8.83
N ILE A 114 -4.75 -7.03 -9.35
CA ILE A 114 -5.56 -6.33 -10.34
C ILE A 114 -5.32 -7.03 -11.69
N SER A 115 -6.23 -7.92 -12.07
CA SER A 115 -6.13 -8.74 -13.29
C SER A 115 -7.46 -8.83 -14.03
N ALA A 116 -7.40 -9.08 -15.33
CA ALA A 116 -8.59 -9.34 -16.16
C ALA A 116 -9.22 -10.72 -15.87
N SER A 117 -8.45 -11.64 -15.31
CA SER A 117 -8.92 -12.96 -14.91
C SER A 117 -9.05 -13.03 -13.39
N GLU A 118 -9.94 -13.90 -12.92
CA GLU A 118 -10.01 -14.22 -11.50
C GLU A 118 -8.70 -14.89 -11.07
N VAL A 119 -8.08 -14.32 -10.05
CA VAL A 119 -6.82 -14.80 -9.46
C VAL A 119 -7.06 -14.89 -7.97
N MET A 120 -6.80 -16.07 -7.40
CA MET A 120 -6.88 -16.25 -5.95
C MET A 120 -5.90 -15.32 -5.24
N PRO A 121 -6.28 -14.70 -4.11
CA PRO A 121 -5.37 -13.87 -3.35
C PRO A 121 -4.10 -14.62 -2.96
N GLU A 122 -2.96 -13.95 -3.05
CA GLU A 122 -1.68 -14.48 -2.60
C GLU A 122 -1.41 -14.05 -1.14
N VAL A 123 -0.95 -15.00 -0.33
CA VAL A 123 -0.51 -14.73 1.04
C VAL A 123 0.99 -14.56 1.03
N ILE A 124 1.47 -13.36 1.35
CA ILE A 124 2.89 -13.00 1.41
C ILE A 124 3.26 -12.89 2.89
N PRO A 125 4.05 -13.84 3.44
CA PRO A 125 4.48 -13.78 4.83
C PRO A 125 5.22 -12.48 5.14
N ARG A 126 5.15 -11.97 6.37
CA ARG A 126 5.83 -10.73 6.77
C ARG A 126 7.34 -10.75 6.50
N ALA A 127 8.00 -11.92 6.60
CA ALA A 127 9.42 -12.08 6.26
C ALA A 127 9.74 -11.77 4.78
N GLN A 128 8.74 -11.78 3.90
CA GLN A 128 8.85 -11.44 2.49
C GLN A 128 8.34 -10.04 2.17
N GLU A 129 8.26 -9.13 3.16
CA GLU A 129 7.80 -7.76 2.95
C GLU A 129 8.60 -7.00 1.88
N HIS A 130 9.86 -7.35 1.65
CA HIS A 130 10.69 -6.77 0.59
C HIS A 130 10.07 -6.88 -0.81
N ARG A 131 9.12 -7.81 -1.01
CA ARG A 131 8.36 -7.96 -2.25
C ARG A 131 7.30 -6.88 -2.44
N LEU A 132 6.99 -6.07 -1.43
CA LEU A 132 5.96 -5.03 -1.50
C LEU A 132 6.58 -3.66 -1.64
N ARG A 133 6.06 -2.87 -2.58
CA ARG A 133 6.41 -1.45 -2.75
C ARG A 133 5.16 -0.65 -3.05
N PHE A 134 5.00 0.54 -2.48
CA PHE A 134 3.90 1.43 -2.86
C PHE A 134 4.00 1.85 -4.34
N CYS A 135 4.99 2.69 -4.65
CA CYS A 135 5.40 3.04 -6.01
C CYS A 135 6.76 3.78 -5.92
N PRO A 136 7.55 3.80 -7.00
CA PRO A 136 8.82 4.51 -7.04
C PRO A 136 8.60 6.04 -6.94
N PRO A 137 9.54 6.80 -6.35
CA PRO A 137 9.41 8.25 -6.19
C PRO A 137 9.12 9.01 -7.49
N SER A 138 9.70 8.57 -8.62
CA SER A 138 9.47 9.16 -9.94
C SER A 138 8.01 9.04 -10.42
N ALA A 139 7.31 7.98 -10.01
CA ALA A 139 5.89 7.79 -10.31
C ALA A 139 4.98 8.57 -9.37
N ARG A 140 5.36 8.74 -8.08
CA ARG A 140 4.58 9.48 -7.08
C ARG A 140 4.23 10.90 -7.52
N GLN A 141 5.20 11.60 -8.11
CA GLN A 141 5.00 12.96 -8.61
C GLN A 141 3.96 13.02 -9.73
N ARG A 142 3.83 11.95 -10.52
CA ARG A 142 2.87 11.84 -11.63
C ARG A 142 1.51 11.32 -11.16
N LEU A 143 1.47 10.59 -10.06
CA LEU A 143 0.23 10.17 -9.40
C LEU A 143 -0.54 11.34 -8.77
N CYS A 144 0.03 12.56 -8.73
CA CYS A 144 -0.65 13.76 -8.23
C CYS A 144 -1.83 14.24 -9.09
N ILE A 145 -2.13 13.58 -10.22
CA ILE A 145 -3.26 13.92 -11.08
C ILE A 145 -4.54 13.30 -10.49
N SER A 146 -5.21 14.07 -9.64
CA SER A 146 -6.60 13.86 -9.20
C SER A 146 -6.90 12.49 -8.58
N TRP A 147 -6.50 12.30 -7.32
CA TRP A 147 -7.21 11.37 -6.43
C TRP A 147 -8.54 12.04 -6.03
N LEU A 148 -9.47 12.12 -6.99
CA LEU A 148 -10.88 12.20 -6.66
C LEU A 148 -11.18 11.06 -5.68
N PRO A 149 -12.05 11.27 -4.67
CA PRO A 149 -12.48 10.19 -3.80
C PRO A 149 -12.87 9.03 -4.71
N LEU A 150 -12.21 7.88 -4.51
CA LEU A 150 -12.61 6.64 -5.18
C LEU A 150 -14.13 6.58 -5.00
N PRO A 151 -14.93 6.57 -6.09
CA PRO A 151 -16.37 6.46 -5.93
C PRO A 151 -16.58 5.25 -5.05
N GLU A 152 -17.28 5.42 -3.92
CA GLU A 152 -17.60 4.31 -3.02
C GLU A 152 -18.23 3.22 -3.87
N VAL A 153 -17.43 2.24 -4.29
CA VAL A 153 -17.94 1.12 -5.07
C VAL A 153 -18.69 0.31 -4.03
N PRO A 154 -20.03 0.27 -4.06
CA PRO A 154 -20.76 -0.55 -3.14
C PRO A 154 -20.29 -1.97 -3.40
N ARG A 155 -19.82 -2.67 -2.36
CA ARG A 155 -19.40 -4.09 -2.43
C ARG A 155 -20.60 -5.01 -2.68
N LYS A 156 -21.39 -4.75 -3.71
CA LYS A 156 -22.50 -5.59 -4.17
C LYS A 156 -22.39 -5.83 -5.68
N ARG A 157 -22.51 -7.11 -5.99
CA ARG A 157 -22.38 -7.81 -7.27
C ARG A 157 -23.07 -7.12 -8.45
N LEU A 158 -22.52 -7.43 -9.62
CA LEU A 158 -23.03 -7.27 -10.99
C LEU A 158 -22.89 -5.88 -11.61
N CYS A 159 -22.20 -5.87 -12.75
CA CYS A 159 -22.11 -4.77 -13.71
C CYS A 159 -23.49 -4.16 -13.98
N PRO A 160 -23.54 -2.82 -14.08
CA PRO A 160 -24.05 -2.23 -15.31
C PRO A 160 -23.06 -1.22 -15.89
N SER A 161 -23.14 -1.10 -17.21
CA SER A 161 -22.28 -0.33 -18.10
C SER A 161 -22.10 1.14 -17.71
N TYR A 162 -21.00 1.46 -17.03
CA TYR A 162 -20.57 2.85 -16.87
C TYR A 162 -19.79 3.32 -18.12
N LYS A 163 -20.52 3.94 -19.05
CA LYS A 163 -19.93 4.86 -20.05
C LYS A 163 -19.52 6.15 -19.33
N ARG A 164 -18.33 6.17 -18.73
CA ARG A 164 -17.62 7.42 -18.42
C ARG A 164 -16.38 7.49 -19.29
N GLN A 165 -16.38 8.46 -20.20
CA GLN A 165 -15.22 8.92 -20.94
C GLN A 165 -14.21 9.49 -19.93
N SER A 166 -13.38 8.63 -19.35
CA SER A 166 -12.16 9.08 -18.69
C SER A 166 -11.10 9.21 -19.76
N THR A 167 -10.77 10.44 -20.11
CA THR A 167 -9.66 10.76 -21.01
C THR A 167 -8.38 10.40 -20.27
N TYR A 168 -7.86 9.19 -20.51
CA TYR A 168 -6.63 8.70 -19.91
C TYR A 168 -5.45 9.58 -20.39
N PRO A 169 -4.77 10.32 -19.49
CA PRO A 169 -3.82 11.36 -19.90
C PRO A 169 -2.45 10.82 -20.35
N TYR A 170 -2.22 9.51 -20.27
CA TYR A 170 -0.95 8.88 -20.62
C TYR A 170 -1.01 8.24 -22.01
N LYS A 171 -0.96 9.06 -23.07
CA LYS A 171 -0.82 8.61 -24.46
C LYS A 171 0.67 8.48 -24.83
N VAL A 172 1.31 7.43 -24.33
CA VAL A 172 2.61 6.94 -24.87
C VAL A 172 2.44 5.54 -25.47
N LEU A 173 1.22 5.00 -25.45
CA LEU A 173 0.90 3.72 -26.06
C LEU A 173 0.48 3.97 -27.51
N GLU A 174 1.31 3.52 -28.43
CA GLU A 174 0.94 3.32 -29.84
C GLU A 174 0.15 2.01 -29.96
N GLY A 175 -0.64 1.83 -31.02
CA GLY A 175 -1.43 0.60 -31.22
C GLY A 175 -2.76 0.53 -30.46
N LEU A 176 -3.23 1.64 -29.88
CA LEU A 176 -4.54 1.70 -29.19
C LEU A 176 -5.74 1.72 -30.15
N GLN A 177 -5.52 1.65 -31.47
CA GLN A 177 -6.60 1.62 -32.46
C GLN A 177 -7.45 0.36 -32.23
N GLY A 178 -8.73 0.55 -31.88
CA GLY A 178 -9.69 -0.54 -31.68
C GLY A 178 -9.93 -0.96 -30.22
N LEU A 179 -9.33 -0.29 -29.24
CA LEU A 179 -9.66 -0.54 -27.83
C LEU A 179 -11.00 0.12 -27.47
N GLU A 180 -11.92 -0.68 -26.94
CA GLU A 180 -13.23 -0.21 -26.48
C GLU A 180 -13.23 0.01 -24.96
N VAL A 181 -13.81 1.13 -24.52
CA VAL A 181 -13.97 1.45 -23.10
C VAL A 181 -14.79 0.36 -22.41
N GLY A 182 -14.23 -0.22 -21.35
CA GLY A 182 -14.86 -1.27 -20.56
C GLY A 182 -14.57 -2.70 -21.02
N LYS A 183 -13.76 -2.90 -22.08
CA LYS A 183 -13.27 -4.23 -22.46
C LYS A 183 -11.89 -4.49 -21.84
N PRO A 184 -11.61 -5.74 -21.38
CA PRO A 184 -10.30 -6.11 -20.89
C PRO A 184 -9.27 -6.04 -22.01
N VAL A 185 -8.07 -5.52 -21.70
CA VAL A 185 -6.92 -5.46 -22.61
C VAL A 185 -5.78 -6.24 -21.98
N GLU A 186 -5.19 -7.15 -22.75
CA GLU A 186 -3.97 -7.86 -22.35
C GLU A 186 -2.75 -7.09 -22.85
N LEU A 187 -1.92 -6.60 -21.92
CA LEU A 187 -0.63 -6.01 -22.25
C LEU A 187 0.41 -7.12 -22.36
N GLN A 188 0.81 -7.43 -23.59
CA GLN A 188 1.82 -8.43 -23.86
C GLN A 188 3.15 -7.75 -24.21
N TRP A 189 4.13 -7.88 -23.33
CA TRP A 189 5.49 -7.42 -23.60
C TRP A 189 6.17 -8.45 -24.49
N LYS A 190 6.49 -8.09 -25.74
CA LYS A 190 7.43 -8.87 -26.54
C LYS A 190 8.85 -8.45 -26.14
N MET A 191 9.55 -9.35 -25.44
CA MET A 191 10.99 -9.22 -25.19
C MET A 191 11.70 -9.27 -26.56
N GLN A 192 12.34 -8.18 -26.98
CA GLN A 192 13.07 -8.05 -28.27
C GLN A 192 14.47 -7.49 -28.07
N LEU A 193 15.48 -8.02 -28.81
CA LEU A 193 16.88 -7.54 -28.84
C LEU A 193 16.93 -6.01 -28.92
N GLY A 194 17.36 -5.36 -27.83
CA GLY A 194 17.39 -3.90 -27.63
C GLY A 194 16.33 -3.30 -26.68
N SER A 195 15.47 -4.09 -26.02
CA SER A 195 14.41 -3.56 -25.14
C SER A 195 14.95 -2.74 -23.96
N PRO A 196 14.31 -1.60 -23.58
CA PRO A 196 14.67 -0.81 -22.39
C PRO A 196 14.42 -1.57 -21.07
N PHE A 197 13.72 -2.70 -21.13
CA PHE A 197 13.49 -3.59 -19.98
C PHE A 197 14.46 -4.78 -19.92
N GLY A 198 15.52 -4.79 -20.76
CA GLY A 198 16.68 -5.67 -20.62
C GLY A 198 16.81 -6.83 -21.63
N TRP A 199 18.04 -7.37 -21.66
CA TRP A 199 18.55 -8.57 -22.36
C TRP A 199 18.80 -9.68 -21.35
#